data_AF-A0A290MXD4-F1
#
_entry.id   AF-A0A290MXD4-F1
#
_cell.length_a   1.000
_cell.length_b   1.000
_cell.length_c   1.000
_cell.angle_alpha   90.00
_cell.angle_beta   90.00
_cell.angle_gamma   90.00
#
_symmetry.space_group_name_H-M   'P 1'
#
loop_
_entity.id
_entity.type
_entity.pdbx_description
1 polymer ?
#
loop_
_entity_poly.entity_id
_entity_poly.type
_entity_poly.pdbx_seq_one_letter_code
_entity_poly.pdbx_strand_id
1 'polypeptide(L)'
;MSEEYANARAASRYATDYILRWVEIANEVHGSDLLYALVFTTLWAGNCSHIRGGHYADIDEVPPDHERRPLTVRQVADSLGLPYETVRRRFVEMLEKGMAQRVGREGFIVPHAALAKPEVLHGLRRSHQSLTRFLKDLKSIGIEAT
;
A
#
# COMPACT_ATOMS: atom_id res chain seq x y z
N MET A 1 -0.49 -26.25 26.03
CA MET A 1 -0.45 -25.52 24.75
C MET A 1 0.16 -24.17 25.08
N SER A 2 1.28 -23.79 24.46
CA SER A 2 1.88 -22.47 24.68
C SER A 2 0.81 -21.40 24.41
N GLU A 3 0.62 -20.46 25.34
CA GLU A 3 -0.27 -19.29 25.14
C GLU A 3 0.07 -18.53 23.85
N GLU A 4 1.31 -18.65 23.38
CA GLU A 4 1.88 -18.09 22.16
C GLU A 4 1.06 -18.30 20.88
N TYR A 5 0.28 -19.39 20.78
CA TYR A 5 -0.55 -19.70 19.60
C TYR A 5 -2.05 -19.75 19.88
N ALA A 6 -2.50 -19.15 20.98
CA ALA A 6 -3.93 -19.03 21.27
C ALA A 6 -4.66 -18.39 20.09
N ASN A 7 -5.76 -19.00 19.64
CA ASN A 7 -6.60 -18.52 18.55
C ASN A 7 -5.91 -18.32 17.18
N ALA A 8 -4.69 -18.84 16.99
CA ALA A 8 -3.87 -18.63 15.79
C ALA A 8 -4.61 -18.95 14.48
N ARG A 9 -5.35 -20.08 14.42
CA ARG A 9 -6.11 -20.45 13.20
C ARG A 9 -7.24 -19.46 12.89
N ALA A 10 -7.89 -18.91 13.91
CA ALA A 10 -8.95 -17.93 13.72
C ALA A 10 -8.35 -16.60 13.24
N ALA A 11 -7.28 -16.15 13.88
CA ALA A 11 -6.52 -14.97 13.46
C ALA A 11 -6.04 -15.08 12.01
N SER A 12 -5.49 -16.23 11.61
CA SER A 12 -5.05 -16.47 10.23
C SER A 12 -6.20 -16.36 9.23
N ARG A 13 -7.39 -16.90 9.52
CA ARG A 13 -8.55 -16.77 8.62
C ARG A 13 -8.99 -15.31 8.45
N TYR A 14 -9.08 -14.55 9.54
CA TYR A 14 -9.42 -13.13 9.47
C TYR A 14 -8.36 -12.32 8.71
N ALA A 15 -7.08 -12.65 8.89
CA ALA A 15 -6.00 -12.02 8.13
C ALA A 15 -6.10 -12.36 6.64
N THR A 16 -6.41 -13.61 6.28
CA THR A 16 -6.67 -14.02 4.89
C THR A 16 -7.83 -13.22 4.30
N ASP A 17 -8.97 -13.11 5.01
CA ASP A 17 -10.12 -12.33 4.53
C ASP A 17 -9.79 -10.84 4.36
N TYR A 18 -8.92 -10.29 5.23
CA TYR A 18 -8.43 -8.92 5.10
C TYR A 18 -7.53 -8.75 3.88
N ILE A 19 -6.60 -9.68 3.64
CA ILE A 19 -5.70 -9.67 2.47
C ILE A 19 -6.50 -9.80 1.18
N LEU A 20 -7.49 -10.68 1.11
CA LEU A 20 -8.34 -10.84 -0.06
C LEU A 20 -9.14 -9.57 -0.36
N ARG A 21 -9.69 -8.91 0.67
CA ARG A 21 -10.33 -7.59 0.51
C ARG A 21 -9.35 -6.52 0.01
N TRP A 22 -8.09 -6.55 0.46
CA TRP A 22 -7.07 -5.64 -0.07
C TRP A 22 -6.80 -5.90 -1.56
N VAL A 23 -6.71 -7.17 -1.98
CA VAL A 23 -6.53 -7.55 -3.40
C VAL A 23 -7.71 -7.08 -4.26
N GLU A 24 -8.95 -7.22 -3.78
CA GLU A 24 -10.15 -6.71 -4.46
C GLU A 24 -10.07 -5.19 -4.70
N ILE A 25 -9.74 -4.43 -3.65
CA ILE A 25 -9.60 -2.97 -3.73
C ILE A 25 -8.45 -2.60 -4.69
N ALA A 26 -7.32 -3.28 -4.59
CA ALA A 26 -6.18 -3.06 -5.47
C ALA A 26 -6.53 -3.29 -6.95
N ASN A 27 -7.32 -4.33 -7.25
CA ASN A 27 -7.79 -4.61 -8.61
C ASN A 27 -8.73 -3.52 -9.13
N GLU A 28 -9.63 -3.01 -8.29
CA GLU A 28 -10.53 -1.91 -8.66
C GLU A 28 -9.75 -0.63 -8.99
N VAL A 29 -8.73 -0.30 -8.19
CA VAL A 29 -7.91 0.92 -8.39
C VAL A 29 -6.96 0.79 -9.58
N HIS A 30 -6.44 -0.40 -9.85
CA HIS A 30 -5.36 -0.61 -10.82
C HIS A 30 -5.75 -1.40 -12.08
N GLY A 31 -7.03 -1.70 -12.27
CA GLY A 31 -7.53 -2.35 -13.49
C GLY A 31 -7.17 -3.83 -13.60
N SER A 32 -7.25 -4.56 -12.49
CA SER A 32 -7.02 -6.01 -12.40
C SER A 32 -5.59 -6.50 -12.71
N ASP A 33 -4.58 -5.62 -12.65
CA ASP A 33 -3.16 -5.99 -12.67
C ASP A 33 -2.57 -5.96 -11.27
N LEU A 34 -2.60 -7.12 -10.59
CA LEU A 34 -2.09 -7.24 -9.21
C LEU A 34 -0.59 -6.92 -9.11
N LEU A 35 0.18 -7.22 -10.15
CA LEU A 35 1.60 -6.93 -10.16
C LEU A 35 1.84 -5.41 -10.25
N TYR A 36 1.07 -4.70 -11.08
CA TYR A 36 1.08 -3.24 -11.09
C TYR A 36 0.74 -2.69 -9.71
N ALA A 37 -0.32 -3.20 -9.08
CA ALA A 37 -0.75 -2.75 -7.75
C ALA A 37 0.32 -2.95 -6.68
N LEU A 38 1.02 -4.09 -6.69
CA LEU A 38 2.12 -4.36 -5.77
C LEU A 38 3.28 -3.39 -5.99
N VAL A 39 3.69 -3.17 -7.24
CA VAL A 39 4.77 -2.23 -7.55
C VAL A 39 4.41 -0.79 -7.12
N PHE A 40 3.18 -0.36 -7.42
CA PHE A 40 2.67 0.94 -6.99
C PHE A 40 2.66 1.07 -5.45
N THR A 41 2.14 0.05 -4.76
CA THR A 41 2.04 0.04 -3.29
C THR A 41 3.43 0.08 -2.65
N THR A 42 4.41 -0.67 -3.18
CA THR A 42 5.79 -0.64 -2.70
C THR A 42 6.44 0.73 -2.90
N LEU A 43 6.23 1.36 -4.07
CA LEU A 43 6.74 2.70 -4.33
C LEU A 43 6.15 3.72 -3.34
N TRP A 44 4.83 3.74 -3.21
CA TRP A 44 4.12 4.65 -2.30
C TRP A 44 4.54 4.45 -0.83
N ALA A 45 4.48 3.22 -0.33
CA ALA A 45 4.85 2.91 1.05
C ALA A 45 6.31 3.28 1.33
N GLY A 46 7.20 3.05 0.35
CA GLY A 46 8.60 3.44 0.44
C GLY A 46 8.79 4.96 0.48
N ASN A 47 8.06 5.71 -0.37
CA ASN A 47 8.12 7.17 -0.41
C ASN A 47 7.77 7.82 0.94
N CYS A 48 6.81 7.23 1.66
CA CYS A 48 6.28 7.75 2.92
C CYS A 48 6.80 7.01 4.17
N SER A 49 7.69 6.01 4.04
CA SER A 49 8.16 5.16 5.15
C SER A 49 8.79 5.89 6.35
N HIS A 50 9.20 7.13 6.15
CA HIS A 50 9.82 7.99 7.16
C HIS A 50 8.81 8.90 7.88
N ILE A 51 7.61 9.06 7.33
CA ILE A 51 6.51 9.81 7.95
C ILE A 51 5.92 8.92 9.03
N ARG A 52 5.84 9.44 10.26
CA ARG A 52 5.44 8.68 11.46
C ARG A 52 4.50 9.50 12.32
N GLY A 53 3.75 8.83 13.20
CA GLY A 53 2.82 9.48 14.12
C GLY A 53 1.60 10.04 13.40
N GLY A 54 1.04 11.13 13.92
CA GLY A 54 -0.17 11.78 13.39
C GLY A 54 0.08 12.78 12.24
N HIS A 55 1.28 12.86 11.68
CA HIS A 55 1.56 13.77 10.57
C HIS A 55 0.92 13.25 9.28
N TYR A 56 0.12 14.08 8.60
CA TYR A 56 -0.56 13.71 7.36
C TYR A 56 -1.45 12.47 7.53
N ALA A 57 -2.12 12.37 8.68
CA ALA A 57 -2.84 11.17 9.08
C ALA A 57 -4.30 11.17 8.62
N ASP A 58 -4.88 12.35 8.39
CA ASP A 58 -6.24 12.48 7.92
C ASP A 58 -6.35 12.27 6.41
N ILE A 59 -7.53 11.83 5.97
CA ILE A 59 -7.79 11.45 4.57
C ILE A 59 -7.51 12.58 3.57
N ASP A 60 -7.70 13.83 4.01
CA ASP A 60 -7.52 15.02 3.19
C ASP A 60 -6.09 15.62 3.33
N GLU A 61 -5.28 15.10 4.25
CA GLU A 61 -3.91 15.55 4.50
C GLU A 61 -2.90 14.72 3.71
N VAL A 62 -2.90 14.82 2.40
CA VAL A 62 -1.90 14.12 1.57
C VAL A 62 -0.54 14.83 1.71
N PRO A 63 0.56 14.11 2.07
CA PRO A 63 1.89 14.72 2.17
C PRO A 63 2.27 15.49 0.90
N PRO A 64 3.01 16.60 0.99
CA PRO A 64 3.50 17.31 -0.18
C PRO A 64 4.64 16.55 -0.88
N ASP A 65 4.82 16.78 -2.19
CA ASP A 65 5.77 16.01 -3.02
C ASP A 65 7.22 16.14 -2.58
N HIS A 66 7.61 17.31 -2.06
CA HIS A 66 8.98 17.56 -1.60
C HIS A 66 9.35 16.85 -0.30
N GLU A 67 8.37 16.32 0.44
CA GLU A 67 8.64 15.52 1.64
C GLU A 67 8.78 14.02 1.33
N ARG A 68 8.40 13.57 0.13
CA ARG A 68 8.52 12.16 -0.24
C ARG A 68 9.99 11.80 -0.52
N ARG A 69 10.40 10.61 -0.07
CA ARG A 69 11.73 10.06 -0.41
C ARG A 69 11.65 9.27 -1.72
N PRO A 70 12.32 9.69 -2.81
CA PRO A 70 12.25 8.97 -4.07
C PRO A 70 12.81 7.55 -3.97
N LEU A 71 12.25 6.62 -4.74
CA LEU A 71 12.81 5.28 -4.91
C LEU A 71 13.15 5.00 -6.37
N THR A 72 14.23 4.27 -6.60
CA THR A 72 14.60 3.75 -7.91
C THR A 72 13.81 2.47 -8.25
N VAL A 73 13.69 2.16 -9.54
CA VAL A 73 13.11 0.90 -10.02
C VAL A 73 13.82 -0.31 -9.39
N ARG A 74 15.14 -0.23 -9.23
CA ARG A 74 15.95 -1.30 -8.64
C ARG A 74 15.59 -1.55 -7.18
N GLN A 75 15.48 -0.49 -6.37
CA GLN A 75 15.07 -0.62 -4.96
C GLN A 75 13.68 -1.28 -4.83
N VAL A 76 12.74 -0.94 -5.71
CA VAL A 76 11.41 -1.56 -5.71
C VAL A 76 11.46 -3.02 -6.16
N ALA A 77 12.27 -3.34 -7.18
CA ALA A 77 12.47 -4.71 -7.64
C ALA A 77 13.10 -5.61 -6.57
N ASP A 78 14.15 -5.10 -5.90
CA ASP A 78 14.84 -5.81 -4.82
C ASP A 78 13.89 -6.02 -3.63
N SER A 79 13.07 -5.02 -3.27
CA SER A 79 12.08 -5.13 -2.19
C SER A 79 10.98 -6.17 -2.46
N LEU A 80 10.62 -6.37 -3.72
CA LEU A 80 9.58 -7.34 -4.12
C LEU A 80 10.16 -8.72 -4.48
N GLY A 81 11.48 -8.85 -4.60
CA GLY A 81 12.12 -10.07 -5.11
C GLY A 81 11.76 -10.37 -6.57
N LEU A 82 11.57 -9.34 -7.40
CA LEU A 82 11.13 -9.46 -8.79
C LEU A 82 12.21 -9.03 -9.79
N PRO A 83 12.18 -9.51 -11.05
CA PRO A 83 13.12 -9.06 -12.08
C PRO A 83 12.99 -7.55 -12.36
N TYR A 84 14.14 -6.89 -12.54
CA TYR A 84 14.19 -5.45 -12.82
C TYR A 84 13.32 -5.02 -14.02
N GLU A 85 13.42 -5.74 -15.15
CA GLU A 85 12.65 -5.40 -16.36
C GLU A 85 11.14 -5.54 -16.16
N THR A 86 10.71 -6.48 -15.31
CA THR A 86 9.29 -6.65 -14.93
C THR A 86 8.78 -5.41 -14.18
N VAL A 87 9.55 -4.92 -13.21
CA VAL A 87 9.19 -3.72 -12.44
C VAL A 87 9.32 -2.46 -13.28
N ARG A 88 10.37 -2.34 -14.10
CA ARG A 88 10.60 -1.21 -15.01
C ARG A 88 9.39 -0.96 -15.93
N ARG A 89 8.81 -2.02 -16.52
CA ARG A 89 7.62 -1.89 -17.39
C ARG A 89 6.43 -1.27 -16.64
N ARG A 90 6.22 -1.64 -15.37
CA ARG A 90 5.18 -1.03 -14.52
C ARG A 90 5.45 0.44 -14.24
N PHE A 91 6.70 0.82 -14.04
CA PHE A 91 7.08 2.25 -13.89
C PHE A 91 6.78 3.06 -15.14
N VAL A 92 7.06 2.52 -16.33
CA VAL A 92 6.71 3.19 -17.60
C VAL A 92 5.20 3.43 -17.67
N GLU A 93 4.41 2.39 -17.41
CA GLU A 93 2.95 2.47 -17.40
C GLU A 93 2.42 3.46 -16.33
N MET A 94 3.03 3.48 -15.13
CA MET A 94 2.68 4.44 -14.08
C MET A 94 2.97 5.89 -14.47
N LEU A 95 4.07 6.15 -15.18
CA LEU A 95 4.39 7.50 -15.68
C LEU A 95 3.35 7.96 -16.70
N GLU A 96 2.95 7.09 -17.63
CA GLU A 96 1.92 7.38 -18.63
C GLU A 96 0.56 7.68 -17.98
N LYS A 97 0.21 6.95 -16.91
CA LYS A 97 -1.03 7.14 -16.14
C LYS A 97 -0.96 8.30 -15.14
N GLY A 98 0.18 8.97 -14.99
CA GLY A 98 0.40 9.99 -13.96
C GLY A 98 0.30 9.44 -12.53
N MET A 99 0.55 8.14 -12.34
CA MET A 99 0.58 7.45 -11.04
C MET A 99 1.97 7.44 -10.42
N ALA A 100 3.00 7.70 -11.21
CA ALA A 100 4.35 7.96 -10.73
C ALA A 100 4.90 9.22 -11.40
N GLN A 101 5.84 9.87 -10.72
CA GLN A 101 6.58 11.02 -11.20
C GLN A 101 8.07 10.80 -10.96
N ARG A 102 8.90 11.13 -11.97
CA ARG A 102 10.35 11.07 -11.84
C ARG A 102 10.87 12.31 -11.12
N VAL A 103 11.73 12.10 -10.12
CA VAL A 103 12.43 13.17 -9.38
C VAL A 103 13.90 13.12 -9.76
N GLY A 104 14.24 13.80 -10.85
CA GLY A 104 15.62 13.90 -11.36
C GLY A 104 16.36 12.56 -11.44
N ARG A 105 17.50 12.47 -10.77
CA ARG A 105 18.32 11.24 -10.65
C ARG A 105 17.99 10.42 -9.39
N GLU A 106 17.20 10.95 -8.48
CA GLU A 106 16.92 10.34 -7.17
C GLU A 106 15.95 9.16 -7.27
N GLY A 107 15.09 9.16 -8.28
CA GLY A 107 14.19 8.05 -8.57
C GLY A 107 12.80 8.55 -8.89
N PHE A 108 11.81 7.94 -8.26
CA PHE A 108 10.40 8.18 -8.50
C PHE A 108 9.62 8.33 -7.21
N ILE A 109 8.53 9.09 -7.30
CA ILE A 109 7.53 9.21 -6.26
C ILE A 109 6.15 8.88 -6.82
N VAL A 110 5.22 8.47 -5.96
CA VAL A 110 3.78 8.63 -6.23
C VAL A 110 3.41 10.07 -5.87
N PRO A 111 3.07 10.93 -6.85
CA PRO A 111 2.83 12.35 -6.60
C PRO A 111 1.50 12.56 -5.87
N HIS A 112 1.36 13.71 -5.21
CA HIS A 112 0.13 14.14 -4.53
C HIS A 112 -1.09 14.04 -5.47
N ALA A 113 -0.95 14.50 -6.71
CA ALA A 113 -2.01 14.46 -7.71
C ALA A 113 -2.51 13.03 -8.02
N ALA A 114 -1.64 12.01 -7.90
CA ALA A 114 -2.04 10.62 -8.07
C ALA A 114 -2.89 10.13 -6.89
N LEU A 115 -2.53 10.53 -5.66
CA LEU A 115 -3.26 10.14 -4.44
C LEU A 115 -4.59 10.89 -4.30
N ALA A 116 -4.70 12.08 -4.87
CA ALA A 116 -5.93 12.87 -4.90
C ALA A 116 -6.98 12.36 -5.92
N LYS A 117 -6.63 11.36 -6.76
CA LYS A 117 -7.58 10.82 -7.74
C LYS A 117 -8.77 10.14 -7.04
N PRO A 118 -10.01 10.30 -7.55
CA PRO A 118 -11.20 9.77 -6.92
C PRO A 118 -11.14 8.26 -6.64
N GLU A 119 -10.59 7.47 -7.56
CA GLU A 119 -10.44 6.02 -7.42
C GLU A 119 -9.48 5.65 -6.28
N VAL A 120 -8.41 6.40 -6.08
CA VAL A 120 -7.44 6.17 -5.00
C VAL A 120 -8.04 6.54 -3.64
N LEU A 121 -8.73 7.70 -3.56
CA LEU A 121 -9.45 8.11 -2.35
C LEU A 121 -10.56 7.12 -1.99
N HIS A 122 -11.28 6.60 -2.98
CA HIS A 122 -12.28 5.55 -2.78
C HIS A 122 -11.64 4.27 -2.23
N GLY A 123 -10.53 3.84 -2.84
CA GLY A 123 -9.75 2.69 -2.38
C GLY A 123 -9.23 2.84 -0.95
N LEU A 124 -8.76 4.04 -0.58
CA LEU A 124 -8.33 4.36 0.79
C LEU A 124 -9.48 4.22 1.80
N ARG A 125 -10.66 4.76 1.51
CA ARG A 125 -11.85 4.64 2.38
C ARG A 125 -12.25 3.18 2.58
N ARG A 126 -12.29 2.39 1.50
CA ARG A 126 -12.57 0.95 1.58
C ARG A 126 -11.51 0.19 2.36
N SER A 127 -10.24 0.55 2.18
CA SER A 127 -9.12 -0.08 2.91
C SER A 127 -9.22 0.21 4.40
N HIS A 128 -9.52 1.45 4.79
CA HIS A 128 -9.74 1.83 6.20
C HIS A 128 -10.91 1.06 6.83
N GLN A 129 -12.04 0.92 6.13
CA GLN A 129 -13.17 0.11 6.59
C GLN A 129 -12.79 -1.37 6.74
N SER A 130 -12.02 -1.91 5.79
CA SER A 130 -11.54 -3.29 5.81
C SER A 130 -10.64 -3.57 7.02
N LEU A 131 -9.71 -2.64 7.29
CA LEU A 131 -8.80 -2.69 8.43
C LEU A 131 -9.58 -2.62 9.76
N THR A 132 -10.52 -1.70 9.88
CA THR A 132 -11.35 -1.57 11.09
C THR A 132 -12.14 -2.85 11.36
N ARG A 133 -12.67 -3.50 10.31
CA ARG A 133 -13.34 -4.79 10.45
C ARG A 133 -12.38 -5.87 10.95
N PHE A 134 -11.20 -5.98 10.33
CA PHE A 134 -10.18 -6.94 10.75
C PHE A 134 -9.79 -6.77 12.23
N LEU A 135 -9.58 -5.53 12.69
CA LEU A 135 -9.28 -5.24 14.10
C LEU A 135 -10.42 -5.65 15.04
N LYS A 136 -11.68 -5.44 14.65
CA LYS A 136 -12.85 -5.90 15.42
C LYS A 136 -12.93 -7.42 15.48
N ASP A 137 -12.65 -8.10 14.38
CA ASP A 137 -12.66 -9.57 14.29
C ASP A 137 -11.58 -10.17 15.20
N LEU A 138 -10.36 -9.60 15.20
CA LEU A 138 -9.29 -9.99 16.13
C LEU A 138 -9.68 -9.78 17.60
N LYS A 139 -10.27 -8.62 17.92
CA LYS A 139 -10.73 -8.33 19.29
C LYS A 139 -11.79 -9.34 19.75
N SER A 140 -12.70 -9.77 18.86
CA SER A 140 -13.77 -10.73 19.19
C SER A 140 -13.25 -12.11 19.61
N ILE A 141 -12.01 -12.46 19.24
CA ILE A 141 -11.33 -13.69 19.62
C ILE A 141 -10.25 -13.46 20.69
N GLY A 142 -10.26 -12.30 21.35
CA GLY A 142 -9.34 -11.99 22.45
C GLY A 142 -7.91 -11.62 22.04
N ILE A 143 -7.70 -11.19 20.79
CA ILE A 143 -6.41 -10.63 20.33
C ILE A 143 -6.53 -9.11 20.31
N GLU A 144 -5.73 -8.44 21.14
CA GLU A 144 -5.68 -6.98 21.23
C GLU A 144 -4.27 -6.47 20.90
N ALA A 145 -4.18 -5.22 20.44
CA ALA A 145 -2.88 -4.57 20.24
C ALA A 145 -2.25 -4.29 21.62
N THR A 146 -1.01 -4.75 21.81
CA THR A 146 -0.22 -4.55 23.02
C THR A 146 0.35 -3.14 23.11
#